data_AF-A0A3N2K0J2-F1
#
_entry.id   AF-A0A3N2K0J2-F1
#
_cell.length_a   1.000
_cell.length_b   1.000
_cell.length_c   1.000
_cell.angle_alpha   90.00
_cell.angle_beta   90.00
_cell.angle_gamma   90.00
#
_symmetry.space_group_name_H-M   'P 1'
#
loop_
_entity.id
_entity.type
_entity.pdbx_description
1 polymer ?
#
loop_
_entity_poly.entity_id
_entity_poly.type
_entity_poly.pdbx_seq_one_letter_code
_entity_poly.pdbx_strand_id
1 'polypeptide(L)'
;MMPGRHSGYELDPDAQSTVREAQDAARMVLSRPPYRRPSYRALTARDPLPPEGFVVTQAVPTTSDVRVVAGQRGVRYVVAFMNQTARDVSAISPDPTSTEVAVLPGAVFGAAGSFRPYGATYDVLIAVELLREPGPEPGWPAENAAIEAMISEALLRPGLPSPIGRERYLGPLPVGPFQG
;
A
#
# COMPACT_ATOMS: atom_id res chain seq x y z
N MET A 1 -44.48 32.46 -16.85
CA MET A 1 -43.20 33.17 -16.66
C MET A 1 -42.69 32.79 -15.28
N MET A 2 -41.53 32.10 -15.23
CA MET A 2 -40.82 31.61 -14.02
C MET A 2 -40.14 32.79 -13.26
N PRO A 3 -39.73 32.67 -11.97
CA PRO A 3 -38.61 31.84 -11.48
C PRO A 3 -38.97 31.06 -10.18
N GLY A 4 -38.44 29.87 -9.86
CA GLY A 4 -37.05 29.39 -10.04
C GLY A 4 -36.28 29.53 -8.72
N ARG A 5 -36.69 28.84 -7.64
CA ARG A 5 -35.90 28.77 -6.39
C ARG A 5 -34.81 27.71 -6.55
N HIS A 6 -33.60 28.16 -6.78
CA HIS A 6 -32.39 27.35 -6.63
C HIS A 6 -32.22 27.01 -5.14
N SER A 7 -32.46 25.75 -4.78
CA SER A 7 -32.08 25.19 -3.49
C SER A 7 -30.56 25.02 -3.49
N GLY A 8 -29.84 25.98 -2.91
CA GLY A 8 -28.44 25.79 -2.59
C GLY A 8 -28.34 24.68 -1.54
N TYR A 9 -27.73 23.56 -1.90
CA TYR A 9 -27.26 22.59 -0.92
C TYR A 9 -26.07 23.24 -0.20
N GLU A 10 -26.36 23.99 0.85
CA GLU A 10 -25.37 24.45 1.81
C GLU A 10 -24.89 23.20 2.55
N LEU A 11 -23.66 22.77 2.25
CA LEU A 11 -23.06 21.63 2.92
C LEU A 11 -22.96 21.93 4.41
N ASP A 12 -23.38 20.97 5.24
CA ASP A 12 -23.23 21.01 6.69
C ASP A 12 -21.81 21.48 7.08
N PRO A 13 -21.65 22.53 7.91
CA PRO A 13 -20.34 23.05 8.31
C PRO A 13 -19.41 21.98 8.90
N ASP A 14 -19.97 20.95 9.54
CA ASP A 14 -19.18 19.82 10.06
C ASP A 14 -18.63 18.96 8.91
N ALA A 15 -19.44 18.75 7.86
CA ALA A 15 -19.01 18.07 6.64
C ALA A 15 -17.94 18.88 5.89
N GLN A 16 -18.04 20.22 5.88
CA GLN A 16 -17.01 21.08 5.29
C GLN A 16 -15.67 20.98 6.03
N SER A 17 -15.68 20.89 7.37
CA SER A 17 -14.47 20.70 8.17
C SER A 17 -13.79 19.36 7.88
N THR A 18 -14.55 18.27 7.87
CA THR A 18 -14.01 16.93 7.58
C THR A 18 -13.42 16.83 6.17
N VAL A 19 -14.07 17.44 5.17
CA VAL A 19 -13.55 17.46 3.79
C VAL A 19 -12.23 18.22 3.72
N ARG A 20 -12.11 19.35 4.41
CA ARG A 20 -10.88 20.14 4.44
C ARG A 20 -9.73 19.40 5.11
N GLU A 21 -9.98 18.77 6.26
CA GLU A 21 -9.00 17.94 6.96
C GLU A 21 -8.49 16.79 6.08
N ALA A 22 -9.39 16.11 5.36
CA ALA A 22 -9.03 15.04 4.43
C ALA A 22 -8.17 15.57 3.25
N GLN A 23 -8.48 16.75 2.72
CA GLN A 23 -7.70 17.38 1.66
C GLN A 23 -6.31 17.78 2.13
N ASP A 24 -6.19 18.34 3.33
CA ASP A 24 -4.90 18.75 3.91
C ASP A 24 -4.03 17.52 4.20
N ALA A 25 -4.61 16.44 4.72
CA ALA A 25 -3.93 15.16 4.90
C ALA A 25 -3.46 14.57 3.56
N ALA A 26 -4.31 14.59 2.53
CA ALA A 26 -3.94 14.11 1.19
C ALA A 26 -2.79 14.93 0.59
N ARG A 27 -2.82 16.27 0.72
CA ARG A 27 -1.72 17.14 0.26
C ARG A 27 -0.43 16.84 1.00
N MET A 28 -0.49 16.66 2.31
CA MET A 28 0.67 16.30 3.13
C MET A 28 1.30 14.99 2.63
N VAL A 29 0.49 13.95 2.40
CA VAL A 29 0.98 12.67 1.84
C VAL A 29 1.57 12.86 0.43
N LEU A 30 0.87 13.56 -0.46
CA LEU A 30 1.30 13.74 -1.85
C LEU A 30 2.58 14.57 -1.99
N SER A 31 2.83 15.49 -1.04
CA SER A 31 4.07 16.29 -0.96
C SER A 31 5.31 15.47 -0.58
N ARG A 32 5.13 14.24 -0.08
CA ARG A 32 6.26 13.36 0.22
C ARG A 32 6.89 12.88 -1.09
N PRO A 33 8.21 12.60 -1.10
CA PRO A 33 8.84 12.00 -2.26
C PRO A 33 8.28 10.59 -2.52
N PRO A 34 8.29 10.13 -3.79
CA PRO A 34 7.91 8.76 -4.11
C PRO A 34 8.77 7.73 -3.38
N TYR A 35 8.11 6.74 -2.80
CA TYR A 35 8.72 5.59 -2.15
C TYR A 35 8.97 4.49 -3.18
N ARG A 36 10.26 4.27 -3.48
CA ARG A 36 10.74 3.42 -4.57
C ARG A 36 11.37 2.12 -4.06
N ARG A 37 10.76 1.56 -3.03
CA ARG A 37 11.20 0.34 -2.32
C ARG A 37 9.97 -0.54 -2.05
N PRO A 38 10.16 -1.82 -1.68
CA PRO A 38 9.01 -2.70 -1.51
C PRO A 38 8.26 -2.27 -0.28
N SER A 39 6.93 -2.34 -0.35
CA SER A 39 6.11 -2.31 0.85
C SER A 39 5.22 -3.53 0.90
N TYR A 40 4.75 -3.85 2.09
CA TYR A 40 4.16 -5.14 2.39
C TYR A 40 2.81 -5.00 3.07
N ARG A 41 1.91 -5.90 2.71
CA ARG A 41 0.59 -6.08 3.36
C ARG A 41 0.29 -7.57 3.46
N ALA A 42 -0.36 -8.00 4.53
CA ALA A 42 -0.80 -9.38 4.69
C ALA A 42 -2.27 -9.58 4.31
N LEU A 43 -2.54 -10.79 3.83
CA LEU A 43 -3.88 -11.34 3.62
C LEU A 43 -4.01 -12.63 4.42
N THR A 44 -5.20 -12.86 4.96
CA THR A 44 -5.62 -14.14 5.53
C THR A 44 -6.08 -15.08 4.42
N ALA A 45 -6.33 -16.35 4.76
CA ALA A 45 -6.90 -17.32 3.83
C ALA A 45 -8.35 -17.01 3.39
N ARG A 46 -9.03 -16.07 4.08
CA ARG A 46 -10.41 -15.67 3.78
C ARG A 46 -10.49 -14.42 2.90
N ASP A 47 -9.40 -13.68 2.80
CA ASP A 47 -9.37 -12.47 2.00
C ASP A 47 -9.26 -12.82 0.51
N PRO A 48 -9.91 -12.05 -0.37
CA PRO A 48 -9.76 -12.24 -1.81
C PRO A 48 -8.31 -11.95 -2.22
N LEU A 49 -7.77 -12.80 -3.10
CA LEU A 49 -6.51 -12.52 -3.75
C LEU A 49 -6.67 -11.37 -4.75
N PRO A 50 -5.65 -10.50 -4.92
CA PRO A 50 -5.67 -9.51 -5.98
C PRO A 50 -5.75 -10.20 -7.35
N PRO A 51 -6.50 -9.65 -8.32
CA PRO A 51 -6.46 -10.08 -9.71
C PRO A 51 -5.05 -9.99 -10.33
N GLU A 52 -4.83 -10.61 -11.50
CA GLU A 52 -3.55 -10.53 -12.22
C GLU A 52 -3.15 -9.08 -12.58
N GLY A 53 -4.13 -8.23 -12.89
CA GLY A 53 -3.96 -6.79 -13.04
C GLY A 53 -5.03 -6.06 -12.24
N PHE A 54 -4.63 -5.11 -11.41
CA PHE A 54 -5.55 -4.42 -10.52
C PHE A 54 -5.21 -2.95 -10.30
N VAL A 55 -6.26 -2.17 -10.02
CA VAL A 55 -6.15 -0.77 -9.61
C VAL A 55 -6.55 -0.63 -8.15
N VAL A 56 -5.76 0.13 -7.41
CA VAL A 56 -6.04 0.49 -6.02
C VAL A 56 -7.13 1.56 -5.99
N THR A 57 -8.29 1.27 -5.38
CA THR A 57 -9.45 2.19 -5.38
C THR A 57 -9.49 3.09 -4.16
N GLN A 58 -8.75 2.75 -3.10
CA GLN A 58 -8.61 3.53 -1.87
C GLN A 58 -7.17 3.41 -1.37
N ALA A 59 -6.71 4.38 -0.56
CA ALA A 59 -5.35 4.33 -0.03
C ALA A 59 -5.13 3.04 0.77
N VAL A 60 -4.06 2.30 0.45
CA VAL A 60 -3.75 1.03 1.12
C VAL A 60 -2.60 1.27 2.10
N PRO A 61 -2.82 1.09 3.41
CA PRO A 61 -1.73 1.11 4.36
C PRO A 61 -0.89 -0.16 4.18
N THR A 62 0.40 0.05 3.98
CA THR A 62 1.43 -0.97 3.88
C THR A 62 2.60 -0.61 4.79
N THR A 63 3.54 -1.53 4.97
CA THR A 63 4.77 -1.29 5.76
C THR A 63 5.99 -1.53 4.90
N SER A 64 7.06 -0.77 5.13
CA SER A 64 8.39 -1.03 4.57
C SER A 64 9.10 -2.23 5.21
N ASP A 65 8.55 -2.78 6.29
CA ASP A 65 9.09 -3.90 7.04
C ASP A 65 8.23 -5.16 6.87
N VAL A 66 8.70 -6.10 6.05
CA VAL A 66 8.02 -7.38 5.79
C VAL A 66 7.75 -8.20 7.07
N ARG A 67 8.56 -8.05 8.11
CA ARG A 67 8.43 -8.84 9.36
C ARG A 67 7.21 -8.39 10.16
N VAL A 68 6.80 -7.13 10.02
CA VAL A 68 5.60 -6.59 10.67
C VAL A 68 4.34 -7.30 10.17
N VAL A 69 4.29 -7.67 8.89
CA VAL A 69 3.17 -8.44 8.31
C VAL A 69 3.37 -9.93 8.46
N ALA A 70 4.57 -10.46 8.19
CA ALA A 70 4.86 -11.88 8.29
C ALA A 70 4.71 -12.45 9.71
N GLY A 71 4.96 -11.63 10.74
CA GLY A 71 4.85 -12.02 12.14
C GLY A 71 3.42 -12.05 12.69
N GLN A 72 2.41 -11.75 11.87
CA GLN A 72 1.00 -11.73 12.33
C GLN A 72 0.38 -13.12 12.29
N ARG A 73 -0.52 -13.37 13.25
CA ARG A 73 -1.25 -14.64 13.33
C ARG A 73 -2.29 -14.71 12.21
N GLY A 74 -2.36 -15.85 11.53
CA GLY A 74 -3.40 -16.12 10.52
C GLY A 74 -3.08 -15.61 9.12
N VAL A 75 -1.87 -15.05 8.90
CA VAL A 75 -1.38 -14.67 7.58
C VAL A 75 -1.24 -15.90 6.71
N ARG A 76 -1.82 -15.82 5.51
CA ARG A 76 -1.67 -16.83 4.47
C ARG A 76 -0.88 -16.30 3.29
N TYR A 77 -1.02 -15.01 2.98
CA TYR A 77 -0.28 -14.35 1.90
C TYR A 77 0.33 -13.05 2.39
N VAL A 78 1.52 -12.73 1.89
CA VAL A 78 2.15 -11.41 2.02
C VAL A 78 2.25 -10.83 0.62
N VAL A 79 1.58 -9.71 0.37
CA VAL A 79 1.69 -8.98 -0.89
C VAL A 79 2.87 -8.01 -0.77
N ALA A 80 3.86 -8.19 -1.65
CA ALA A 80 4.99 -7.29 -1.84
C ALA A 80 4.68 -6.35 -3.01
N PHE A 81 4.43 -5.08 -2.70
CA PHE A 81 4.21 -4.02 -3.66
C PHE A 81 5.55 -3.41 -4.07
N MET A 82 5.91 -3.59 -5.34
CA MET A 82 7.09 -2.98 -5.95
C MET A 82 6.70 -1.59 -6.43
N ASN A 83 6.82 -0.63 -5.50
CA ASN A 83 6.26 0.71 -5.66
C ASN A 83 7.10 1.63 -6.53
N GLN A 84 6.41 2.52 -7.23
CA GLN A 84 6.94 3.67 -7.95
C GLN A 84 6.33 4.99 -7.47
N THR A 85 5.05 4.98 -7.06
CA THR A 85 4.32 6.18 -6.63
C THR A 85 3.80 6.12 -5.19
N ALA A 86 4.08 5.06 -4.42
CA ALA A 86 3.74 5.03 -3.00
C ALA A 86 4.43 6.16 -2.23
N ARG A 87 3.99 6.46 -1.01
CA ARG A 87 4.58 7.52 -0.16
C ARG A 87 5.01 6.99 1.18
N ASP A 88 6.21 7.35 1.61
CA ASP A 88 6.65 7.13 2.98
C ASP A 88 5.97 8.13 3.90
N VAL A 89 5.07 7.61 4.73
CA VAL A 89 4.29 8.39 5.69
C VAL A 89 4.75 8.16 7.13
N SER A 90 5.84 7.41 7.33
CA SER A 90 6.41 7.17 8.66
C SER A 90 6.77 8.47 9.40
N ALA A 91 7.31 9.46 8.69
CA ALA A 91 7.74 10.72 9.27
C ALA A 91 6.61 11.64 9.75
N ILE A 92 5.37 11.40 9.30
CA ILE A 92 4.18 12.16 9.70
C ILE A 92 3.26 11.33 10.61
N SER A 93 3.65 10.08 10.89
CA SER A 93 2.99 9.24 11.89
C SER A 93 3.33 9.78 13.28
N PRO A 94 2.37 9.78 14.23
CA PRO A 94 2.66 10.05 15.63
C PRO A 94 3.55 8.97 16.27
N ASP A 95 3.69 7.80 15.63
CA ASP A 95 4.58 6.72 16.06
C ASP A 95 6.00 6.88 15.50
N PRO A 96 7.02 7.11 16.34
CA PRO A 96 8.41 7.26 15.91
C PRO A 96 9.04 5.98 15.35
N THR A 97 8.40 4.82 15.55
CA THR A 97 8.84 3.52 15.00
C THR A 97 8.05 3.10 13.78
N SER A 98 7.20 4.00 13.26
CA SER A 98 6.38 3.71 12.09
C SER A 98 7.24 3.35 10.89
N THR A 99 6.80 2.33 10.18
CA THR A 99 7.38 1.88 8.91
C THR A 99 6.39 2.08 7.77
N GLU A 100 5.33 2.87 8.01
CA GLU A 100 4.17 2.95 7.15
C GLU A 100 4.49 3.59 5.80
N VAL A 101 4.00 2.92 4.77
CA VAL A 101 4.03 3.35 3.38
C VAL A 101 2.59 3.33 2.87
N ALA A 102 2.15 4.44 2.29
CA ALA A 102 0.83 4.55 1.69
C ALA A 102 0.91 4.24 0.19
N VAL A 103 0.25 3.17 -0.24
CA VAL A 103 -0.03 2.96 -1.67
C VAL A 103 -1.26 3.81 -2.02
N LEU A 104 -1.13 4.64 -3.05
CA LEU A 104 -2.10 5.69 -3.35
C LEU A 104 -3.28 5.15 -4.19
N PRO A 105 -4.48 5.74 -4.06
CA PRO A 105 -5.57 5.50 -5.01
C PRO A 105 -5.14 5.78 -6.45
N GLY A 106 -5.56 4.93 -7.38
CA GLY A 106 -5.19 5.00 -8.79
C GLY A 106 -3.88 4.31 -9.14
N ALA A 107 -3.11 3.83 -8.16
CA ALA A 107 -1.95 2.98 -8.43
C ALA A 107 -2.40 1.68 -9.12
N VAL A 108 -1.72 1.32 -10.21
CA VAL A 108 -2.03 0.13 -11.02
C VAL A 108 -0.90 -0.86 -10.90
N PHE A 109 -1.24 -2.11 -10.60
CA PHE A 109 -0.28 -3.19 -10.40
C PHE A 109 -0.58 -4.38 -11.32
N GLY A 110 0.49 -5.03 -11.77
CA GLY A 110 0.46 -6.36 -12.38
C GLY A 110 1.11 -7.40 -11.48
N ALA A 111 0.55 -8.60 -11.43
CA ALA A 111 1.17 -9.74 -10.76
C ALA A 111 2.42 -10.18 -11.52
N ALA A 112 3.56 -10.23 -10.83
CA ALA A 112 4.85 -10.61 -11.42
C ALA A 112 5.28 -12.04 -11.04
N GLY A 113 4.76 -12.57 -9.94
CA GLY A 113 5.07 -13.91 -9.48
C GLY A 113 4.69 -14.16 -8.03
N SER A 114 4.97 -15.36 -7.55
CA SER A 114 4.80 -15.72 -6.15
C SER A 114 5.79 -16.79 -5.74
N PHE A 115 6.24 -16.76 -4.49
CA PHE A 115 7.12 -17.77 -3.93
C PHE A 115 6.82 -18.01 -2.45
N ARG A 116 7.27 -19.15 -1.92
CA ARG A 116 7.22 -19.43 -0.48
C ARG A 116 8.61 -19.32 0.10
N PRO A 117 8.89 -18.36 1.00
CA PRO A 117 10.15 -18.32 1.73
C PRO A 117 10.39 -19.63 2.49
N TYR A 118 11.65 -20.07 2.59
CA TYR A 118 11.99 -21.31 3.27
C TYR A 118 11.52 -21.28 4.74
N GLY A 119 10.75 -22.31 5.14
CA GLY A 119 10.20 -22.43 6.49
C GLY A 119 8.99 -21.52 6.79
N ALA A 120 8.54 -20.68 5.84
CA ALA A 120 7.35 -19.86 6.02
C ALA A 120 6.06 -20.65 5.82
N THR A 121 5.01 -20.27 6.57
CA THR A 121 3.64 -20.81 6.43
C THR A 121 2.78 -20.00 5.46
N TYR A 122 3.32 -18.91 4.92
CA TYR A 122 2.66 -17.98 4.01
C TYR A 122 3.38 -17.94 2.66
N ASP A 123 2.65 -17.56 1.62
CA ASP A 123 3.19 -17.30 0.30
C ASP A 123 3.40 -15.79 0.11
N VAL A 124 4.46 -15.38 -0.57
CA VAL A 124 4.69 -14.00 -0.98
C VAL A 124 4.16 -13.81 -2.39
N LEU A 125 3.29 -12.82 -2.59
CA LEU A 125 2.73 -12.42 -3.89
C LEU A 125 3.42 -11.12 -4.32
N ILE A 126 4.02 -11.10 -5.51
CA ILE A 126 4.76 -9.95 -6.02
C ILE A 126 3.86 -9.17 -6.96
N ALA A 127 3.60 -7.90 -6.63
CA ALA A 127 2.82 -6.97 -7.43
C ALA A 127 3.70 -5.80 -7.87
N VAL A 128 3.85 -5.59 -9.18
CA VAL A 128 4.70 -4.55 -9.76
C VAL A 128 3.85 -3.38 -10.24
N GLU A 129 4.17 -2.18 -9.77
CA GLU A 129 3.45 -0.98 -10.18
C GLU A 129 3.77 -0.65 -11.64
N LEU A 130 2.73 -0.53 -12.47
CA LEU A 130 2.80 -0.31 -13.91
C LEU A 130 2.87 1.19 -14.27
N LEU A 131 2.34 2.05 -13.40
CA LEU A 131 2.37 3.49 -13.57
C LEU A 131 3.57 4.09 -12.84
N ARG A 132 4.10 5.18 -13.39
CA ARG A 132 5.25 5.88 -12.80
C ARG A 132 5.09 7.39 -12.88
N GLU A 133 5.58 8.05 -11.85
CA GLU A 133 5.85 9.49 -11.92
C GLU A 133 7.13 9.74 -12.74
N PRO A 134 7.23 10.89 -13.44
CA PRO A 134 8.46 11.27 -14.12
C PRO A 134 9.65 11.25 -13.17
N GLY A 135 10.74 10.60 -13.58
CA GLY A 135 11.98 10.52 -12.81
C GLY A 135 12.83 9.31 -13.19
N PRO A 136 13.97 9.09 -12.52
CA PRO A 136 14.83 7.95 -12.82
C PRO A 136 14.11 6.65 -12.52
N GLU A 137 14.44 5.57 -13.22
CA GLU A 137 13.87 4.27 -12.88
C GLU A 137 14.37 3.83 -11.51
N PRO A 138 13.48 3.27 -10.67
CA PRO A 138 13.94 2.61 -9.46
C PRO A 138 14.86 1.44 -9.83
N GLY A 139 15.98 1.32 -9.13
CA GLY A 139 17.01 0.30 -9.36
C GLY A 139 16.60 -1.10 -8.91
N TRP A 140 15.41 -1.53 -9.33
CA TRP A 140 14.89 -2.86 -9.04
C TRP A 140 15.64 -3.92 -9.83
N PRO A 141 15.80 -5.12 -9.26
CA PRO A 141 16.18 -6.27 -10.06
C PRO A 141 15.10 -6.53 -11.12
N ALA A 142 15.52 -6.69 -12.38
CA ALA A 142 14.60 -7.01 -13.48
C ALA A 142 14.17 -8.49 -13.46
N GLU A 143 14.93 -9.34 -12.78
CA GLU A 143 14.71 -10.79 -12.72
C GLU A 143 13.92 -11.16 -11.48
N ASN A 144 12.89 -12.01 -11.65
CA ASN A 144 12.04 -12.49 -10.56
C ASN A 144 12.87 -13.13 -9.43
N ALA A 145 13.85 -13.97 -9.76
CA ALA A 145 14.70 -14.62 -8.77
C ALA A 145 15.47 -13.60 -7.88
N ALA A 146 15.88 -12.47 -8.45
CA ALA A 146 16.55 -11.42 -7.71
C ALA A 146 15.59 -10.60 -6.84
N ILE A 147 14.33 -10.41 -7.27
CA ILE A 147 13.27 -9.85 -6.43
C ILE A 147 12.98 -10.79 -5.24
N GLU A 148 12.85 -12.09 -5.49
CA GLU A 148 12.64 -13.10 -4.44
C GLU A 148 13.79 -13.11 -3.43
N ALA A 149 15.04 -13.06 -3.90
CA ALA A 149 16.22 -12.98 -3.05
C ALA A 149 16.22 -11.70 -2.19
N MET A 150 15.91 -10.54 -2.78
CA MET A 150 15.81 -9.26 -2.07
C MET A 150 14.75 -9.31 -0.95
N ILE A 151 13.57 -9.87 -1.21
CA ILE A 151 12.50 -9.99 -0.21
C ILE A 151 12.90 -11.01 0.88
N SER A 152 13.53 -12.13 0.49
CA SER A 152 14.02 -13.15 1.41
C SER A 152 15.11 -12.58 2.34
N GLU A 153 16.01 -11.76 1.82
CA GLU A 153 17.02 -11.08 2.64
C GLU A 153 16.37 -10.10 3.62
N ALA A 154 15.35 -9.35 3.20
CA ALA A 154 14.62 -8.44 4.08
C ALA A 154 13.94 -9.17 5.25
N LEU A 155 13.45 -10.40 5.04
CA LEU A 155 12.89 -11.26 6.09
C LEU A 155 13.94 -11.69 7.13
N LEU A 156 15.21 -11.80 6.74
CA LEU A 156 16.31 -12.27 7.61
C LEU A 156 16.99 -11.15 8.41
N ARG A 157 16.79 -9.88 8.05
CA ARG A 157 17.42 -8.75 8.76
C ARG A 157 16.85 -8.59 10.18
N PRO A 158 17.59 -8.00 11.14
CA PRO A 158 17.08 -7.66 12.47
C PRO A 158 15.95 -6.61 12.44
N GLY A 159 14.84 -6.91 13.12
CA GLY A 159 13.63 -6.08 13.26
C GLY A 159 13.87 -4.72 13.89
N LEU A 160 13.16 -3.68 13.43
CA LEU A 160 12.86 -2.56 14.33
C LEU A 160 11.66 -2.98 15.20
N PRO A 161 11.68 -2.76 16.51
CA PRO A 161 10.51 -2.98 17.34
C PRO A 161 9.41 -1.98 16.93
N SER A 162 8.34 -2.47 16.32
CA SER A 162 7.14 -1.66 16.05
C SER A 162 6.02 -2.09 17.02
N PRO A 163 5.59 -1.21 17.93
CA PRO A 163 4.58 -1.48 18.96
C PRO A 163 3.14 -1.22 18.51
N ILE A 164 2.90 -0.63 17.34
CA ILE A 164 1.54 -0.24 16.91
C ILE A 164 1.02 -1.08 15.74
N GLY A 165 -0.24 -1.49 15.86
CA GLY A 165 -1.20 -1.51 14.76
C GLY A 165 -0.91 -2.52 13.66
N ARG A 166 -0.20 -3.62 13.92
CA ARG A 166 0.18 -4.60 12.89
C ARG A 166 -1.05 -5.06 12.11
N GLU A 167 -2.17 -5.24 12.81
CA GLU A 167 -3.48 -5.59 12.28
C GLU A 167 -3.98 -4.65 11.17
N ARG A 168 -3.54 -3.39 11.10
CA ARG A 168 -3.94 -2.46 10.04
C ARG A 168 -3.38 -2.86 8.67
N TYR A 169 -2.28 -3.61 8.66
CA TYR A 169 -1.66 -4.15 7.46
C TYR A 169 -2.18 -5.54 7.12
N LEU A 170 -3.24 -6.01 7.78
CA LEU A 170 -3.91 -7.27 7.52
C LEU A 170 -5.32 -7.01 6.98
N GLY A 171 -5.73 -7.81 6.02
CA GLY A 171 -7.10 -7.82 5.50
C GLY A 171 -7.19 -7.38 4.04
N PRO A 172 -8.41 -7.34 3.50
CA PRO A 172 -8.65 -7.28 2.06
C PRO A 172 -8.02 -6.04 1.43
N LEU A 173 -7.70 -6.16 0.15
CA LEU A 173 -7.26 -5.04 -0.67
C LEU A 173 -8.49 -4.31 -1.27
N PRO A 174 -8.61 -2.99 -1.11
CA PRO A 174 -9.61 -2.19 -1.83
C PRO A 174 -9.15 -2.01 -3.28
N VAL A 175 -9.37 -3.04 -4.11
CA VAL A 175 -8.92 -3.08 -5.49
C VAL A 175 -10.05 -3.42 -6.45
N GLY A 176 -9.95 -2.91 -7.68
CA GLY A 176 -10.78 -3.29 -8.81
C GLY A 176 -9.95 -3.96 -9.91
N PRO A 177 -10.57 -4.76 -10.80
CA PRO A 177 -9.86 -5.32 -11.94
C PRO A 177 -9.38 -4.19 -12.86
N PHE A 178 -8.12 -4.29 -13.31
CA PHE A 178 -7.60 -3.43 -14.35
C PHE A 178 -7.72 -4.16 -15.69
N GLN A 179 -8.54 -3.62 -16.60
CA GLN A 179 -8.64 -4.07 -17.98
C GLN A 179 -7.82 -3.10 -18.82
N GLY A 180 -6.56 -3.45 -19.08
CA GLY A 180 -5.62 -2.70 -19.92
C GLY A 180 -5.59 -3.20 -21.35
#